data_AF-A0A654IG71-F1
#
_entry.id   AF-A0A654IG71-F1
#
_cell.length_a   1.000
_cell.length_b   1.000
_cell.length_c   1.000
_cell.angle_alpha   90.00
_cell.angle_beta   90.00
_cell.angle_gamma   90.00
#
_symmetry.space_group_name_H-M   'P 1'
#
loop_
_entity.id
_entity.type
_entity.pdbx_description
1 polymer ?
#
loop_
_entity_poly.entity_id
_entity_poly.type
_entity_poly.pdbx_seq_one_letter_code
_entity_poly.pdbx_strand_id
1 'polypeptide(L)'
;MKHWQELTIDQFSGPIELLWLMIKEKKLDIIELSLLEIVDQYLAYIKQNQQLDIEIASEYLIIASQLIELKSRYLLFKDEQTNQEEVVDYDDLVYQISQYNQIKEISDRLFNSQELYLQTFSKKDQNKTLKRI
;
A
#
# COMPACT_ATOMS: atom_id res chain seq x y z
N MET A 1 6.37 -20.52 3.55
CA MET A 1 5.88 -19.40 4.39
C MET A 1 7.05 -18.43 4.48
N LYS A 2 7.00 -17.30 3.77
CA LYS A 2 8.07 -16.28 3.86
C LYS A 2 7.75 -15.35 5.03
N HIS A 3 8.79 -15.00 5.77
CA HIS A 3 8.72 -14.33 7.06
C HIS A 3 8.86 -12.83 6.86
N TRP A 4 7.78 -12.08 7.07
CA TRP A 4 7.77 -10.61 7.14
C TRP A 4 8.47 -10.06 8.41
N GLN A 5 8.96 -10.96 9.28
CA GLN A 5 9.63 -10.63 10.54
C GLN A 5 11.04 -10.02 10.37
N GLU A 6 11.57 -9.94 9.15
CA GLU A 6 12.87 -9.32 8.84
C GLU A 6 12.76 -7.89 8.28
N LEU A 7 11.55 -7.36 8.06
CA LEU A 7 11.33 -6.05 7.45
C LEU A 7 10.94 -5.02 8.53
N THR A 8 11.73 -3.95 8.65
CA THR A 8 11.47 -2.82 9.56
C THR A 8 10.49 -1.82 8.94
N ILE A 9 9.80 -1.03 9.76
CA ILE A 9 8.81 -0.02 9.32
C ILE A 9 9.42 0.96 8.30
N ASP A 10 10.70 1.32 8.46
CA ASP A 10 11.43 2.24 7.58
C ASP A 10 11.58 1.78 6.13
N GLN A 11 11.29 0.52 5.84
CA GLN A 11 11.38 -0.04 4.49
C GLN A 11 10.09 0.17 3.67
N PHE A 12 9.02 0.65 4.32
CA PHE A 12 7.74 0.94 3.67
C PHE A 12 7.53 2.44 3.57
N SER A 13 7.01 2.88 2.42
CA SER A 13 6.70 4.29 2.16
C SER A 13 5.41 4.75 2.87
N GLY A 14 4.77 3.88 3.67
CA GLY A 14 3.58 4.19 4.45
C GLY A 14 2.67 2.99 4.72
N PRO A 15 1.60 3.17 5.51
CA PRO A 15 0.71 2.10 5.96
C PRO A 15 -0.12 1.44 4.83
N ILE A 16 -0.45 2.18 3.77
CA ILE A 16 -1.18 1.65 2.61
C ILE A 16 -0.30 0.68 1.81
N GLU A 17 1.00 0.99 1.64
CA GLU A 17 1.94 0.08 0.97
C GLU A 17 2.08 -1.23 1.75
N LEU A 18 2.13 -1.14 3.08
CA LEU A 18 2.17 -2.31 3.96
C LEU A 18 0.91 -3.18 3.79
N LEU A 19 -0.29 -2.59 3.82
CA LEU A 19 -1.54 -3.31 3.60
C LEU A 19 -1.58 -3.99 2.23
N TRP A 20 -1.16 -3.28 1.18
CA TRP A 20 -1.06 -3.84 -0.16
C TRP A 20 -0.09 -5.04 -0.20
N LEU A 21 1.07 -4.94 0.44
CA LEU A 21 2.04 -6.02 0.45
C LEU A 21 1.49 -7.27 1.15
N MET A 22 0.81 -7.09 2.28
CA MET A 22 0.15 -8.19 3.01
C MET A 22 -0.90 -8.91 2.14
N ILE A 23 -1.66 -8.16 1.35
CA ILE A 23 -2.63 -8.70 0.39
C ILE A 23 -1.92 -9.45 -0.73
N LYS A 24 -0.88 -8.85 -1.33
CA LYS A 24 -0.13 -9.43 -2.44
C LYS A 24 0.53 -10.77 -2.09
N GLU A 25 1.08 -10.90 -0.88
CA GLU A 25 1.72 -12.15 -0.45
C GLU A 25 0.74 -13.33 -0.32
N LYS A 26 -0.52 -13.04 0.03
CA LYS A 26 -1.57 -14.07 0.18
C LYS A 26 -2.05 -14.64 -1.15
N LYS A 27 -1.67 -14.07 -2.31
CA LYS A 27 -2.01 -14.56 -3.67
C LYS A 27 -3.50 -14.83 -3.92
N LEU A 28 -4.39 -14.21 -3.14
CA LEU A 28 -5.83 -14.28 -3.32
C LEU A 28 -6.30 -12.92 -3.85
N ASP A 29 -7.29 -12.92 -4.73
CA ASP A 29 -7.94 -11.68 -5.16
C ASP A 29 -8.38 -10.90 -3.91
N ILE A 30 -8.25 -9.57 -3.91
CA ILE A 30 -8.62 -8.68 -2.80
C ILE A 30 -10.04 -8.98 -2.25
N ILE A 31 -10.89 -9.56 -3.10
CA ILE A 31 -12.26 -9.95 -2.85
C ILE A 31 -12.37 -11.22 -1.98
N GLU A 32 -11.40 -12.13 -2.03
CA GLU A 32 -11.43 -13.43 -1.33
C GLU A 32 -10.71 -13.43 0.03
N LEU A 33 -9.90 -12.42 0.31
CA LEU A 33 -9.25 -12.27 1.61
C LEU A 33 -10.27 -11.88 2.68
N SER A 34 -10.27 -12.60 3.80
CA SER A 34 -11.01 -12.16 4.98
C SER A 34 -10.38 -10.86 5.50
N LEU A 35 -11.09 -9.73 5.36
CA LEU A 35 -10.71 -8.42 5.91
C LEU A 35 -10.18 -8.54 7.35
N LEU A 36 -10.85 -9.35 8.16
CA LEU A 36 -10.45 -9.65 9.54
C LEU A 36 -9.01 -10.15 9.65
N GLU A 37 -8.58 -11.03 8.74
CA GLU A 37 -7.21 -11.55 8.72
C GLU A 37 -6.17 -10.50 8.34
N ILE A 38 -6.51 -9.57 7.44
CA ILE A 38 -5.61 -8.47 7.05
C ILE A 38 -5.47 -7.50 8.22
N VAL A 39 -6.59 -7.10 8.81
CA VAL A 39 -6.61 -6.23 9.99
C VAL A 39 -5.77 -6.86 11.12
N ASP A 40 -5.96 -8.16 11.38
CA ASP A 40 -5.21 -8.85 12.43
C ASP A 40 -3.72 -8.90 12.17
N GLN A 41 -3.31 -9.13 10.93
CA GLN A 41 -1.90 -9.11 10.55
C GLN A 41 -1.29 -7.71 10.67
N TYR A 42 -2.00 -6.68 10.22
CA TYR A 42 -1.56 -5.29 10.34
C TYR A 42 -1.36 -4.92 11.81
N LEU A 43 -2.35 -5.18 12.67
CA LEU A 43 -2.27 -4.86 14.09
C LEU A 43 -1.17 -5.67 14.80
N ALA A 44 -0.99 -6.94 14.44
CA ALA A 44 0.09 -7.77 14.98
C ALA A 44 1.47 -7.23 14.57
N TYR A 45 1.63 -6.81 13.32
CA TYR A 45 2.87 -6.20 12.82
C TYR A 45 3.19 -4.91 13.57
N ILE A 46 2.22 -4.00 13.71
CA ILE A 46 2.40 -2.76 14.47
C ILE A 46 2.79 -3.09 15.91
N LYS A 47 2.06 -3.98 16.59
CA LYS A 47 2.33 -4.34 17.99
C LYS A 47 3.70 -4.98 18.22
N GLN A 48 4.20 -5.78 17.27
CA GLN A 48 5.52 -6.40 17.35
C GLN A 48 6.64 -5.38 17.16
N ASN A 49 6.46 -4.42 16.26
CA ASN A 49 7.43 -3.34 16.01
C ASN A 49 7.34 -2.21 17.05
N GLN A 50 6.20 -2.05 17.73
CA GLN A 50 5.99 -1.10 18.83
C GLN A 50 6.87 -1.39 20.06
N GLN A 51 7.38 -2.62 20.18
CA GLN A 51 8.35 -2.99 21.20
C GLN A 51 9.80 -2.69 20.80
N LEU A 52 10.06 -2.46 19.50
CA LEU A 52 11.40 -2.25 18.95
C LEU A 52 11.67 -0.79 18.57
N ASP A 53 10.65 -0.01 18.18
CA ASP A 53 10.78 1.42 17.89
C ASP A 53 9.57 2.23 18.35
N ILE A 54 9.83 3.23 19.18
CA ILE A 54 8.82 4.17 19.71
C ILE A 54 8.40 5.20 18.63
N GLU A 55 9.13 5.29 17.53
CA GLU A 55 8.87 6.19 16.39
C GLU A 55 7.88 5.60 15.38
N ILE A 56 6.86 4.85 15.82
CA ILE A 56 5.76 4.48 14.93
C ILE A 56 5.18 5.78 14.36
N ALA A 57 5.42 6.03 13.07
CA ALA A 57 4.96 7.23 12.42
C ALA A 57 3.44 7.35 12.61
N SER A 58 2.97 8.55 12.98
CA SER A 58 1.58 8.82 13.40
C SER A 58 0.54 8.30 12.40
N GLU A 59 0.88 8.28 11.11
CA GLU A 59 0.10 7.69 10.04
C GLU A 59 -0.26 6.20 10.25
N TYR A 60 0.65 5.38 10.78
CA TYR A 60 0.39 3.96 11.01
C TYR A 60 -0.60 3.76 12.15
N LEU A 61 -0.56 4.60 13.18
CA LEU A 61 -1.51 4.57 14.29
C LEU A 61 -2.90 5.04 13.86
N ILE A 62 -2.97 6.03 12.95
CA ILE A 62 -4.24 6.47 12.35
C ILE A 62 -4.89 5.29 11.62
N ILE A 63 -4.17 4.62 10.73
CA ILE A 63 -4.70 3.44 10.01
C ILE A 63 -5.02 2.31 10.99
N ALA A 64 -4.18 2.04 12.00
CA ALA A 64 -4.48 1.04 13.03
C ALA A 64 -5.81 1.32 13.74
N SER A 65 -6.08 2.58 14.08
CA SER A 65 -7.30 3.00 14.76
C SER A 65 -8.54 2.79 13.88
N GLN A 66 -8.45 3.14 12.60
CA GLN A 66 -9.51 2.93 11.62
C GLN A 66 -9.80 1.45 11.41
N LEU A 67 -8.76 0.61 11.31
CA LEU A 67 -8.91 -0.83 11.15
C LEU A 67 -9.53 -1.50 12.40
N ILE A 68 -9.19 -1.03 13.60
CA ILE A 68 -9.82 -1.50 14.85
C ILE A 68 -11.31 -1.14 14.86
N GLU A 69 -11.65 0.09 14.49
CA GLU A 69 -13.04 0.54 14.40
C GLU A 69 -13.83 -0.30 13.38
N LEU A 70 -13.28 -0.46 12.18
CA LEU A 70 -13.84 -1.28 11.11
C LEU A 70 -14.06 -2.71 11.58
N LYS A 71 -13.07 -3.31 12.25
CA LYS A 71 -13.17 -4.67 12.81
C LYS A 71 -14.24 -4.76 13.88
N SER A 72 -14.31 -3.78 14.78
CA SER A 72 -15.30 -3.74 15.86
C SER A 72 -16.71 -3.70 15.30
N ARG A 73 -16.98 -2.78 14.36
CA ARG A 73 -18.28 -2.70 13.68
C ARG A 73 -18.58 -4.01 12.96
N TYR A 74 -17.69 -4.48 12.09
CA TYR A 74 -17.89 -5.71 11.33
C TYR A 74 -18.23 -6.93 12.19
N LEU A 75 -17.61 -7.07 13.37
CA LEU A 75 -17.91 -8.17 14.30
C LEU A 75 -19.27 -8.00 15.00
N LEU A 76 -19.71 -6.78 15.28
CA LEU A 76 -21.01 -6.50 15.91
C LEU A 76 -22.17 -6.72 14.94
N PHE A 77 -22.06 -6.32 13.67
CA PHE A 77 -23.10 -6.51 12.65
C PHE A 77 -23.23 -7.94 12.13
N LYS A 78 -22.32 -8.84 12.52
CA LYS A 78 -22.41 -10.26 12.14
C LYS A 78 -23.51 -11.01 12.91
N ASP A 79 -23.91 -10.48 14.07
CA ASP A 79 -24.95 -11.07 14.94
C ASP A 79 -26.36 -10.47 14.70
N GLU A 80 -26.46 -9.28 14.10
CA GLU A 80 -27.74 -8.64 13.77
C GLU A 80 -27.86 -8.45 12.26
N GLN A 81 -28.86 -9.10 11.63
CA GLN A 81 -29.17 -8.89 10.21
C GLN A 81 -29.73 -7.48 9.95
N THR A 82 -28.97 -6.41 10.11
CA THR A 82 -29.34 -5.06 9.64
C THR A 82 -28.10 -4.16 9.63
N ASN A 83 -27.58 -3.82 8.46
CA ASN A 83 -27.76 -2.51 7.80
C ASN A 83 -26.70 -2.38 6.67
N GLN A 84 -27.14 -2.15 5.42
CA GLN A 84 -26.24 -2.07 4.25
C GLN A 84 -25.37 -0.79 4.24
N GLU A 85 -25.67 0.18 5.12
CA GLU A 85 -24.97 1.46 5.20
C GLU A 85 -23.56 1.35 5.81
N GLU A 86 -23.24 0.28 6.55
CA GLU A 86 -21.94 0.13 7.22
C GLU A 86 -20.85 -0.54 6.37
N VAL A 87 -21.19 -1.08 5.20
CA VAL A 87 -20.23 -1.73 4.28
C VAL A 87 -19.38 -0.71 3.51
N VAL A 88 -19.84 0.55 3.43
CA VAL A 88 -19.22 1.63 2.64
C VAL A 88 -17.77 1.91 3.05
N ASP A 89 -17.46 1.83 4.35
CA ASP A 89 -16.12 2.17 4.88
C ASP A 89 -15.05 1.13 4.52
N TYR A 90 -15.45 -0.12 4.23
CA TYR A 90 -14.54 -1.16 3.75
C TYR A 90 -14.21 -0.99 2.27
N ASP A 91 -15.23 -0.76 1.44
CA ASP A 91 -15.07 -0.59 0.00
C ASP A 91 -14.16 0.59 -0.32
N ASP A 92 -14.26 1.67 0.48
CA ASP A 92 -13.38 2.83 0.39
C ASP A 92 -11.91 2.48 0.70
N LEU A 93 -11.64 1.69 1.75
CA LEU A 93 -10.29 1.25 2.07
C LEU A 93 -9.70 0.35 0.97
N VAL A 94 -10.49 -0.60 0.48
CA VAL A 94 -10.12 -1.48 -0.64
C VAL A 94 -9.81 -0.66 -1.89
N TYR A 95 -10.65 0.32 -2.19
CA TYR A 95 -10.45 1.23 -3.30
C TYR A 95 -9.14 2.01 -3.15
N GLN A 96 -8.85 2.58 -1.98
CA GLN A 96 -7.58 3.28 -1.73
C GLN A 96 -6.36 2.38 -1.94
N ILE A 97 -6.39 1.14 -1.44
CA ILE A 97 -5.31 0.16 -1.63
C ILE A 97 -5.13 -0.15 -3.12
N SER A 98 -6.22 -0.32 -3.87
CA SER A 98 -6.19 -0.56 -5.32
C SER A 98 -5.60 0.62 -6.09
N GLN A 99 -5.99 1.84 -5.74
CA GLN A 99 -5.47 3.07 -6.37
C GLN A 99 -3.98 3.23 -6.12
N TYR A 100 -3.51 2.96 -4.89
CA TYR A 100 -2.09 2.94 -4.57
C TYR A 100 -1.32 1.98 -5.48
N ASN A 101 -1.81 0.74 -5.64
CA ASN A 101 -1.18 -0.25 -6.51
C ASN A 101 -1.07 0.23 -7.96
N GLN A 102 -2.14 0.79 -8.52
CA GLN A 102 -2.15 1.29 -9.90
C GLN A 102 -1.12 2.41 -10.09
N ILE A 103 -1.05 3.36 -9.16
CA ILE A 103 -0.08 4.46 -9.21
C ILE A 103 1.34 3.93 -9.08
N LYS A 104 1.58 2.97 -8.16
CA LYS A 104 2.88 2.34 -7.97
C LYS A 104 3.34 1.65 -9.26
N GLU A 105 2.46 0.86 -9.89
CA GLU A 105 2.79 0.15 -11.14
C GLU A 105 3.13 1.12 -12.28
N ILE A 106 2.35 2.19 -12.44
CA ILE A 106 2.63 3.22 -13.47
C ILE A 106 3.96 3.91 -13.18
N SER A 107 4.22 4.25 -11.91
CA SER A 107 5.47 4.90 -11.48
C SER A 107 6.68 4.02 -11.76
N ASP A 108 6.59 2.72 -11.46
CA ASP A 108 7.64 1.75 -11.72
C ASP A 108 7.90 1.60 -13.23
N ARG A 109 6.84 1.55 -14.05
CA ARG A 109 6.96 1.52 -15.52
C ARG A 109 7.63 2.79 -16.06
N LEU A 110 7.26 3.96 -15.53
CA LEU A 110 7.84 5.24 -15.94
C LEU A 110 9.32 5.32 -15.56
N PHE A 111 9.68 4.88 -14.35
CA PHE A 111 11.06 4.83 -13.89
C PHE A 111 11.92 3.93 -14.77
N ASN A 112 11.43 2.72 -15.07
CA ASN A 112 12.12 1.80 -15.99
C ASN A 112 12.30 2.38 -17.39
N SER A 113 11.28 3.08 -17.91
CA SER A 113 11.35 3.77 -19.20
C SER A 113 12.40 4.89 -19.18
N GLN A 114 12.44 5.70 -18.13
CA GLN A 114 13.43 6.76 -17.96
C GLN A 114 14.87 6.21 -17.94
N GLU A 115 15.11 5.12 -17.21
CA GLU A 115 16.40 4.45 -17.16
C GLU A 115 16.84 3.98 -18.56
N LEU A 116 15.93 3.38 -19.34
CA LEU A 116 16.18 3.02 -20.74
C LEU A 116 16.55 4.24 -21.61
N TYR A 117 15.85 5.35 -21.45
CA TYR A 117 16.16 6.60 -22.17
C TYR A 117 17.53 7.17 -21.80
N LEU A 118 17.92 7.11 -20.52
CA LEU A 118 19.23 7.58 -20.05
C LEU A 118 20.39 6.74 -20.58
N GLN A 119 20.17 5.44 -20.80
CA GLN A 119 21.17 4.54 -21.41
C GLN A 119 21.37 4.81 -22.91
N THR A 120 20.38 5.38 -23.60
CA THR A 120 20.56 5.89 -24.97
C THR A 120 21.25 7.25 -24.96
N PHE A 121 22.57 7.27 -25.16
CA PHE A 121 23.32 8.51 -25.39
C PHE A 121 22.82 9.24 -26.64
N SER A 122 22.01 10.27 -26.46
CA SER A 122 21.65 11.19 -27.54
C SER A 122 22.88 12.03 -27.90
N LYS A 123 23.36 11.90 -29.14
CA LYS A 123 24.46 12.69 -29.67
C LYS A 123 24.03 14.17 -29.65
N LYS A 124 24.66 14.97 -28.79
CA LYS A 124 24.41 16.42 -28.70
C LYS A 124 24.42 17.03 -30.11
N ASP A 125 23.31 17.60 -30.51
CA ASP A 125 23.09 18.10 -31.87
C ASP A 125 24.08 19.24 -32.17
N GLN A 126 25.17 18.94 -32.89
CA GLN A 126 26.22 19.90 -33.24
C GLN A 126 25.83 20.81 -34.43
N ASN A 127 24.63 20.64 -35.00
CA ASN A 127 24.16 21.38 -36.18
C ASN A 127 23.30 22.62 -35.85
N LYS A 128 23.63 23.36 -34.78
CA LYS A 128 23.10 24.72 -34.52
C LYS A 128 24.08 25.85 -34.88
N THR A 129 25.07 25.55 -35.72
CA THR A 129 25.84 26.57 -36.45
C THR A 129 25.73 26.28 -37.94
N LEU A 130 25.63 27.34 -38.75
CA LEU A 130 25.31 27.36 -40.20
C LEU A 130 23.79 27.32 -40.46
N LYS A 131 23.09 28.41 -40.80
CA LYS A 131 23.48 29.60 -41.58
C LYS A 131 22.73 30.83 -41.05
N ARG A 132 23.50 31.87 -40.74
CA ARG A 132 23.01 33.26 -40.77
C ARG A 132 23.32 33.74 -42.19
N ILE A 133 22.31 33.82 -43.05
CA ILE A 133 22.32 34.62 -44.28
C ILE A 133 21.12 35.54 -44.16
#